data_AF-A0A950G8C6-F1
#
_entry.id   AF-A0A950G8C6-F1
#
_cell.length_a   1.000
_cell.length_b   1.000
_cell.length_c   1.000
_cell.angle_alpha   90.00
_cell.angle_beta   90.00
_cell.angle_gamma   90.00
#
_symmetry.space_group_name_H-M   'P 1'
#
loop_
_entity.id
_entity.type
_entity.pdbx_description
1 polymer ?
#
loop_
_entity_poly.entity_id
_entity_poly.type
_entity_poly.pdbx_seq_one_letter_code
_entity_poly.pdbx_strand_id
1 'polypeptide(L)'
;MKLIWTTTCALALSTSVSAAQTPSPSGGGNAATTPPAASAPAGDPIAPAGHWDVAQAACRAILRESDDDRAAIGMFYYGYLAAKLNLDVIDTSRIEGDLRHVLETCRDHPDMTIVAAFKTLRQDSLSR
;
A
#
# COMPACT_ATOMS: atom_id res chain seq x y z
N MET A 1 36.00 16.41 30.71
CA MET A 1 36.58 15.12 31.17
C MET A 1 35.83 13.99 30.48
N LYS A 2 36.58 13.02 29.91
CA LYS A 2 36.12 11.86 29.13
C LYS A 2 35.56 10.75 30.03
N LEU A 3 34.63 9.96 29.50
CA LEU A 3 34.39 8.50 29.70
C LEU A 3 33.27 8.12 28.70
N ILE A 4 33.54 7.86 27.41
CA ILE A 4 33.96 6.56 26.82
C ILE A 4 33.60 5.38 27.73
N TRP A 5 32.78 4.44 27.23
CA TRP A 5 33.01 2.99 27.25
C TRP A 5 32.20 2.37 26.10
N THR A 6 32.93 1.80 25.14
CA THR A 6 32.44 0.86 24.14
C THR A 6 32.50 -0.57 24.71
N THR A 7 32.01 -1.54 23.91
CA THR A 7 32.32 -2.99 23.86
C THR A 7 31.12 -3.88 24.22
N THR A 8 30.30 -4.27 23.23
CA THR A 8 30.35 -5.51 22.41
C THR A 8 29.76 -6.73 23.11
N CYS A 9 28.73 -7.34 22.51
CA CYS A 9 28.54 -8.79 22.59
C CYS A 9 28.32 -9.31 21.17
N ALA A 10 29.23 -10.19 20.75
CA ALA A 10 29.28 -10.80 19.44
C ALA A 10 28.70 -12.22 19.47
N LEU A 11 28.13 -12.62 18.33
CA LEU A 11 28.12 -13.97 17.72
C LEU A 11 27.61 -15.18 18.54
N ALA A 12 26.54 -15.81 18.02
CA ALA A 12 26.49 -17.24 17.67
C ALA A 12 25.23 -17.49 16.83
N LEU A 13 25.34 -17.68 15.51
CA LEU A 13 25.51 -18.96 14.79
C LEU A 13 24.29 -19.89 14.81
N SER A 14 23.72 -20.04 13.60
CA SER A 14 23.44 -21.32 12.95
C SER A 14 22.25 -22.17 13.41
N THR A 15 21.19 -22.19 12.60
CA THR A 15 20.39 -23.41 12.37
C THR A 15 19.98 -23.54 10.90
N SER A 16 20.76 -24.38 10.20
CA SER A 16 20.33 -25.44 9.27
C SER A 16 19.55 -25.08 7.99
N VAL A 17 20.28 -25.06 6.87
CA VAL A 17 19.76 -25.39 5.53
C VAL A 17 19.37 -26.87 5.50
N SER A 18 18.11 -27.17 5.21
CA SER A 18 17.67 -28.53 4.89
C SER A 18 17.74 -28.72 3.38
N ALA A 19 18.74 -29.49 2.93
CA ALA A 19 18.88 -29.90 1.54
C ALA A 19 18.02 -31.14 1.23
N ALA A 20 17.47 -31.13 0.02
CA ALA A 20 17.06 -32.26 -0.82
C ALA A 20 15.87 -33.13 -0.38
N GLN A 21 14.77 -32.97 -1.12
CA GLN A 21 13.99 -34.13 -1.57
C GLN A 21 13.80 -34.01 -3.09
N THR A 22 14.57 -34.79 -3.85
CA THR A 22 14.28 -35.11 -5.25
C THR A 22 12.98 -35.89 -5.31
N PRO A 23 11.95 -35.47 -6.07
CA PRO A 23 10.83 -36.35 -6.37
C PRO A 23 11.30 -37.46 -7.33
N SER A 24 11.15 -38.71 -6.90
CA SER A 24 11.26 -39.90 -7.75
C SER A 24 10.33 -39.82 -8.96
N PRO A 25 10.75 -40.28 -10.15
CA PRO A 25 9.85 -40.45 -11.28
C PRO A 25 9.11 -41.79 -11.11
N SER A 26 7.97 -41.77 -10.42
CA SER A 26 7.04 -42.90 -10.45
C SER A 26 6.04 -42.68 -11.59
N GLY A 27 6.39 -43.22 -12.75
CA GLY A 27 5.39 -43.55 -13.77
C GLY A 27 4.43 -44.60 -13.19
N GLY A 28 3.13 -44.31 -13.27
CA GLY A 28 2.07 -45.20 -12.81
C GLY A 28 0.73 -44.51 -13.01
N GLY A 29 0.05 -44.85 -14.10
CA GLY A 29 -1.22 -44.25 -14.46
C GLY A 29 -2.27 -44.45 -13.38
N ASN A 30 -2.95 -43.36 -13.04
CA ASN A 30 -4.32 -43.37 -12.52
C ASN A 30 -5.01 -42.17 -13.16
N ALA A 31 -6.03 -42.44 -13.97
CA ALA A 31 -6.93 -41.42 -14.47
C ALA A 31 -7.62 -40.78 -13.26
N ALA A 32 -7.10 -39.63 -12.81
CA ALA A 32 -7.73 -38.83 -11.78
C ALA A 32 -9.00 -38.23 -12.39
N THR A 33 -10.16 -38.71 -11.94
CA THR A 33 -11.43 -38.03 -12.16
C THR A 33 -11.32 -36.67 -11.47
N THR A 34 -11.22 -35.60 -12.26
CA THR A 34 -11.18 -34.22 -11.77
C THR A 34 -12.41 -33.98 -10.89
N PRO A 35 -12.27 -33.58 -9.62
CA PRO A 35 -13.39 -33.08 -8.84
C PRO A 35 -14.03 -31.91 -9.61
N PRO A 36 -15.37 -31.80 -9.67
CA PRO A 36 -15.99 -30.64 -10.29
C PRO A 36 -15.43 -29.38 -9.64
N ALA A 37 -14.84 -28.51 -10.45
CA ALA A 37 -14.36 -27.21 -10.00
C ALA A 37 -15.54 -26.49 -9.36
N ALA A 38 -15.48 -26.29 -8.04
CA ALA A 38 -16.43 -25.42 -7.36
C ALA A 38 -16.28 -24.03 -7.97
N SER A 39 -17.31 -23.58 -8.68
CA SER A 39 -17.35 -22.24 -9.25
C SER A 39 -17.12 -21.23 -8.12
N ALA A 40 -15.99 -20.54 -8.17
CA ALA A 40 -15.78 -19.37 -7.32
C ALA A 40 -16.96 -18.40 -7.56
N PRO A 41 -17.52 -17.79 -6.50
CA PRO A 41 -18.55 -16.77 -6.69
C PRO A 41 -17.99 -15.71 -7.64
N ALA A 42 -18.69 -15.48 -8.76
CA ALA A 42 -18.39 -14.38 -9.64
C ALA A 42 -18.50 -13.10 -8.79
N GLY A 43 -17.39 -12.38 -8.64
CA GLY A 43 -17.40 -11.10 -7.95
C GLY A 43 -18.41 -10.16 -8.60
N ASP A 44 -19.05 -9.32 -7.81
CA ASP A 44 -19.99 -8.33 -8.31
C ASP A 44 -19.36 -7.52 -9.46
N PRO A 45 -20.12 -7.21 -10.52
CA PRO A 45 -19.61 -6.41 -11.62
C PRO A 45 -19.16 -5.05 -11.07
N ILE A 46 -17.90 -4.71 -11.34
CA ILE A 46 -17.38 -3.36 -11.13
C ILE A 46 -18.33 -2.41 -11.88
N ALA A 47 -18.95 -1.48 -11.16
CA ALA A 47 -19.92 -0.53 -11.72
C ALA A 47 -19.38 0.10 -13.01
N PRO A 48 -20.25 0.38 -14.02
CA PRO A 48 -19.80 0.89 -15.30
C PRO A 48 -18.88 2.10 -15.12
N ALA A 49 -17.68 2.00 -15.68
CA ALA A 49 -16.63 3.00 -15.51
C ALA A 49 -17.06 4.34 -16.12
N GLY A 50 -17.49 5.27 -15.27
CA GLY A 50 -17.49 6.69 -15.60
C GLY A 50 -16.04 7.15 -15.84
N HIS A 51 -15.83 8.10 -16.75
CA HIS A 51 -14.53 8.72 -16.91
C HIS A 51 -14.21 9.55 -15.66
N TRP A 52 -13.31 9.06 -14.81
CA TRP A 52 -12.86 9.76 -13.61
C TRP A 52 -11.52 10.44 -13.84
N ASP A 53 -11.49 11.77 -13.74
CA ASP A 53 -10.24 12.51 -13.73
C ASP A 53 -9.65 12.52 -12.31
N VAL A 54 -8.67 11.64 -12.10
CA VAL A 54 -7.92 11.48 -10.84
C VAL A 54 -7.31 12.81 -10.38
N ALA A 55 -6.86 13.68 -11.29
CA ALA A 55 -6.22 14.93 -10.88
C ALA A 55 -7.22 15.99 -10.37
N GLN A 56 -8.49 15.85 -10.72
CA GLN A 56 -9.55 16.84 -10.46
C GLN A 56 -10.55 16.42 -9.38
N ALA A 57 -10.34 15.29 -8.71
CA ALA A 57 -11.19 14.87 -7.61
C ALA A 57 -11.13 15.90 -6.46
N ALA A 58 -12.27 16.55 -6.19
CA ALA A 58 -12.42 17.51 -5.12
C ALA A 58 -12.44 16.81 -3.74
N CYS A 59 -11.83 17.44 -2.74
CA CYS A 59 -11.82 16.98 -1.35
C CYS A 59 -13.24 16.72 -0.83
N ARG A 60 -14.22 17.56 -1.19
CA ARG A 60 -15.63 17.37 -0.81
C ARG A 60 -16.25 16.04 -1.25
N ALA A 61 -15.78 15.47 -2.37
CA ALA A 61 -16.28 14.18 -2.83
C ALA A 61 -15.75 13.07 -1.91
N ILE A 62 -14.46 13.13 -1.58
CA ILE A 62 -13.79 12.14 -0.74
C ILE A 62 -14.31 12.19 0.70
N LEU A 63 -14.56 13.39 1.23
CA LEU A 63 -15.12 13.56 2.58
C LEU A 63 -16.54 12.99 2.75
N ARG A 64 -17.26 12.71 1.65
CA ARG A 64 -18.59 12.09 1.69
C ARG A 64 -18.54 10.58 1.72
N GLU A 65 -17.40 10.00 1.38
CA GLU A 65 -17.22 8.55 1.36
C GLU A 65 -17.09 7.97 2.78
N SER A 66 -17.29 6.66 2.90
CA SER A 66 -17.10 5.92 4.15
C SER A 66 -15.65 6.01 4.64
N ASP A 67 -15.41 5.71 5.91
CA ASP A 67 -14.05 5.73 6.49
C ASP A 67 -13.11 4.77 5.76
N ASP A 68 -13.61 3.58 5.42
CA ASP A 68 -12.87 2.55 4.68
C ASP A 68 -12.56 3.00 3.25
N ASP A 69 -13.54 3.58 2.56
CA ASP A 69 -13.35 4.11 1.20
C ASP A 69 -12.39 5.30 1.19
N ARG A 70 -12.44 6.18 2.20
CA ARG A 70 -11.48 7.29 2.34
C ARG A 70 -10.06 6.78 2.54
N ALA A 71 -9.89 5.72 3.33
CA ALA A 71 -8.57 5.09 3.49
C ALA A 71 -8.08 4.48 2.17
N ALA A 72 -8.95 3.75 1.44
CA ALA A 72 -8.62 3.16 0.15
C ALA A 72 -8.26 4.23 -0.90
N ILE A 73 -9.06 5.30 -0.99
CA ILE A 73 -8.81 6.48 -1.83
C ILE A 73 -7.47 7.12 -1.44
N GLY A 74 -7.21 7.29 -0.14
CA GLY A 74 -5.96 7.80 0.38
C GLY A 74 -4.74 7.01 -0.11
N MET A 75 -4.79 5.68 0.02
CA MET A 75 -3.73 4.78 -0.46
C MET A 75 -3.55 4.85 -1.97
N PHE A 76 -4.65 4.91 -2.73
CA PHE A 76 -4.61 5.09 -4.18
C PHE A 76 -3.89 6.39 -4.57
N TYR A 77 -4.23 7.52 -3.94
CA TYR A 77 -3.57 8.80 -4.22
C TYR A 77 -2.12 8.83 -3.77
N TYR A 78 -1.79 8.15 -2.67
CA TYR A 78 -0.41 8.02 -2.21
C TYR A 78 0.45 7.31 -3.28
N GLY A 79 -0.01 6.17 -3.78
CA GLY A 79 0.67 5.42 -4.85
C GLY A 79 0.72 6.19 -6.17
N TYR A 80 -0.40 6.82 -6.56
CA TYR A 80 -0.48 7.66 -7.76
C TYR A 80 0.57 8.78 -7.73
N LEU A 81 0.69 9.49 -6.61
CA LEU A 81 1.64 10.59 -6.47
C LEU A 81 3.09 10.10 -6.38
N ALA A 82 3.35 8.98 -5.68
CA ALA A 82 4.67 8.36 -5.66
C ALA A 82 5.14 8.01 -7.08
N ALA A 83 4.28 7.38 -7.88
CA ALA A 83 4.56 7.05 -9.27
C ALA A 83 4.79 8.31 -10.13
N LYS A 84 3.96 9.35 -9.97
CA LYS A 84 4.13 10.63 -10.68
C LYS A 84 5.46 11.33 -10.38
N LEU A 85 6.06 11.02 -9.24
CA LEU A 85 7.33 11.57 -8.78
C LEU A 85 8.53 10.64 -9.02
N ASN A 86 8.30 9.47 -9.65
CA ASN A 86 9.31 8.41 -9.82
C ASN A 86 9.93 7.97 -8.49
N LEU A 87 9.12 7.90 -7.42
CA LEU A 87 9.54 7.33 -6.14
C LEU A 87 9.36 5.80 -6.21
N ASP A 88 10.44 5.08 -5.99
CA ASP A 88 10.52 3.62 -5.92
C ASP A 88 10.34 3.10 -4.49
N VAL A 89 10.59 3.95 -3.49
CA VAL A 89 10.43 3.63 -2.06
C VAL A 89 9.35 4.49 -1.44
N ILE A 90 8.38 3.83 -0.78
CA ILE A 90 7.34 4.46 0.02
C ILE A 90 7.62 4.16 1.49
N ASP A 91 7.78 5.21 2.30
CA ASP A 91 7.85 5.09 3.75
C ASP A 91 6.46 4.83 4.32
N THR A 92 6.19 3.57 4.63
CA THR A 92 4.88 3.14 5.15
C THR A 92 4.61 3.62 6.57
N SER A 93 5.64 3.98 7.34
CA SER A 93 5.48 4.46 8.71
C SER A 93 4.82 5.84 8.78
N ARG A 94 4.88 6.59 7.67
CA ARG A 94 4.32 7.94 7.56
C ARG A 94 2.90 7.99 7.03
N ILE A 95 2.46 6.94 6.34
CA ILE A 95 1.20 6.93 5.58
C ILE A 95 0.01 7.35 6.45
N GLU A 96 -0.13 6.79 7.65
CA GLU A 96 -1.29 7.09 8.50
C GLU A 96 -1.32 8.58 8.90
N GLY A 97 -0.18 9.14 9.29
CA GLY A 97 -0.05 10.54 9.68
C GLY A 97 -0.27 11.49 8.50
N ASP A 98 0.32 11.16 7.35
CA ASP A 98 0.20 11.91 6.10
C ASP A 98 -1.25 11.91 5.60
N LEU A 99 -1.94 10.77 5.60
CA LEU A 99 -3.35 10.67 5.24
C LEU A 99 -4.24 11.46 6.18
N ARG A 100 -4.00 11.39 7.49
CA ARG A 100 -4.74 12.18 8.48
C ARG A 100 -4.59 13.68 8.23
N HIS A 101 -3.38 14.13 7.95
CA HIS A 101 -3.11 15.53 7.63
C HIS A 101 -3.80 15.97 6.34
N VAL A 102 -3.73 15.16 5.27
CA VAL A 102 -4.41 15.45 3.99
C VAL A 102 -5.92 15.55 4.17
N LEU A 103 -6.52 14.63 4.94
CA LEU A 103 -7.96 14.68 5.21
C LEU A 103 -8.33 15.92 6.03
N GLU A 104 -7.48 16.37 6.94
CA GLU A 104 -7.67 17.63 7.66
C GLU A 104 -7.60 18.84 6.72
N THR A 105 -6.58 18.92 5.86
CA THR A 105 -6.49 19.96 4.82
C THR A 105 -7.73 19.96 3.93
N CYS A 106 -8.23 18.78 3.58
CA CYS A 106 -9.46 18.63 2.81
C CYS A 106 -10.70 19.16 3.55
N ARG A 107 -10.75 19.04 4.89
CA ARG A 107 -11.85 19.60 5.70
C ARG A 107 -11.83 21.12 5.72
N ASP A 108 -10.63 21.72 5.82
CA ASP A 108 -10.44 23.16 5.82
C ASP A 108 -10.71 23.79 4.43
N HIS A 109 -10.45 23.03 3.37
CA HIS A 109 -10.55 23.48 1.98
C HIS A 109 -11.32 22.48 1.09
N PRO A 110 -12.63 22.31 1.28
CA PRO A 110 -13.40 21.24 0.62
C PRO A 110 -13.43 21.33 -0.91
N ASP A 111 -13.25 22.53 -1.47
CA ASP A 111 -13.27 22.75 -2.92
C ASP A 111 -11.90 22.56 -3.59
N MET A 112 -10.83 22.32 -2.81
CA MET A 112 -9.52 21.98 -3.37
C MET A 112 -9.51 20.54 -3.90
N THR A 113 -8.57 20.22 -4.80
CA THR A 113 -8.37 18.84 -5.23
C THR A 113 -7.53 18.06 -4.21
N ILE A 114 -7.75 16.75 -4.08
CA ILE A 114 -6.94 15.94 -3.18
C ILE A 114 -5.46 15.90 -3.60
N VAL A 115 -5.17 15.97 -4.90
CA VAL A 115 -3.81 16.11 -5.40
C VAL A 115 -3.16 17.41 -4.90
N ALA A 116 -3.91 18.50 -4.78
CA ALA A 116 -3.41 19.73 -4.19
C ALA A 116 -3.15 19.57 -2.68
N ALA A 117 -4.04 18.89 -1.94
CA ALA A 117 -3.85 18.65 -0.50
C ALA A 117 -2.57 17.87 -0.20
N PHE A 118 -2.30 16.80 -0.95
CA PHE A 118 -1.03 16.07 -0.85
C PHE A 118 0.20 16.90 -1.26
N LYS A 119 0.06 17.86 -2.18
CA LYS A 119 1.18 18.76 -2.53
C LYS A 119 1.53 19.67 -1.35
N THR A 120 0.53 20.21 -0.66
CA THR A 120 0.74 21.02 0.56
C THR A 120 1.48 20.23 1.63
N LEU A 121 1.05 19.00 1.93
CA LEU A 121 1.73 18.11 2.87
C LEU A 121 3.23 17.94 2.55
N ARG A 122 3.57 17.77 1.26
CA ARG A 122 4.97 17.63 0.84
C ARG A 122 5.77 18.92 0.99
N GLN A 123 5.18 20.07 0.67
CA GLN A 123 5.84 21.36 0.86
C GLN A 123 6.17 21.60 2.34
N ASP A 124 5.26 21.23 3.25
CA ASP A 124 5.48 21.28 4.69
C ASP A 124 6.53 20.29 5.19
N SER A 125 6.67 19.14 4.51
CA SER A 125 7.70 18.15 4.82
C SER A 125 9.09 18.58 4.35
N LEU A 126 9.19 19.32 3.24
CA LEU A 126 10.45 19.87 2.71
C LEU A 126 10.95 21.10 3.47
N SER A 127 10.06 21.77 4.21
CA SER A 127 10.37 22.99 4.96
C SER A 127 10.84 22.72 6.39
N ARG A 128 10.87 21.45 6.80
CA ARG A 128 11.33 20.98 8.12
C ARG A 128 12.64 20.24 7.99
#